data_AF-X1F4G8-F1
#
_entry.id   AF-X1F4G8-F1
#
_cell.length_a   1.000
_cell.length_b   1.000
_cell.length_c   1.000
_cell.angle_alpha   90.00
_cell.angle_beta   90.00
_cell.angle_gamma   90.00
#
_symmetry.space_group_name_H-M   'P 1'
#
loop_
_entity.id
_entity.type
_entity.pdbx_description
1 polymer ?
#
loop_
_entity_poly.entity_id
_entity_poly.type
_entity_poly.pdbx_seq_one_letter_code
_entity_poly.pdbx_strand_id
1 'polypeptide(L)'
;INILLSKSLDKEKIYTRDAAFITEITYGVVRNRNKLDWTISQFSIKPLSETAVLIRNILRMGVYQLLFLDKVPDYAVCNESVQLAKKYGSPGIAKFANGVLRSIIRNRENIRWPDKEKETALYISTIYSHPLQIVERWLKRFGFTDTVKICQANNRIPTLVIRTNTLKLSRSDLKGILEKENISVREGLFTEEALQVKGLPNVTKFPA
;
A
#
# COMPACT_ATOMS: atom_id res chain seq x y z
N ILE A 1 8.72 -6.01 2.39
CA ILE A 1 8.43 -4.61 2.77
C ILE A 1 8.33 -4.46 4.27
N ASN A 2 7.46 -5.19 4.97
CA ASN A 2 7.31 -5.09 6.43
C ASN A 2 8.65 -5.10 7.20
N ILE A 3 9.48 -6.13 6.96
CA ILE A 3 10.79 -6.28 7.62
C ILE A 3 11.74 -5.11 7.29
N LEU A 4 11.80 -4.72 6.01
CA LEU A 4 12.70 -3.64 5.56
C LEU A 4 12.26 -2.28 6.09
N LEU A 5 10.96 -2.01 6.10
CA LEU A 5 10.40 -0.76 6.60
C LEU A 5 10.63 -0.63 8.10
N SER A 6 10.33 -1.67 8.88
CA SER A 6 10.62 -1.67 10.32
C SER A 6 12.11 -1.41 10.57
N LYS A 7 13.00 -2.13 9.89
CA LYS A 7 14.45 -1.95 10.01
C LYS A 7 14.89 -0.52 9.64
N SER A 8 14.29 0.08 8.61
CA SER A 8 14.59 1.45 8.21
C SER A 8 14.11 2.47 9.23
N LEU A 9 12.90 2.31 9.78
CA LEU A 9 12.37 3.20 10.82
C LEU A 9 13.20 3.12 12.11
N ASP A 10 13.60 1.92 12.52
CA ASP A 10 14.45 1.69 13.69
C ASP A 10 15.83 2.33 13.50
N LYS A 11 16.43 2.16 12.31
CA LYS A 11 17.74 2.75 11.97
C LYS A 11 17.71 4.27 12.06
N GLU A 12 16.67 4.90 11.52
CA GLU A 12 16.50 6.36 11.51
C GLU A 12 15.86 6.89 12.82
N LYS A 13 15.56 5.99 13.78
CA LYS A 13 14.95 6.29 15.08
C LYS A 13 13.62 7.06 15.00
N ILE A 14 12.78 6.70 14.02
CA ILE A 14 11.48 7.33 13.79
C ILE A 14 10.40 6.46 14.47
N TYR A 15 9.88 6.93 15.61
CA TYR A 15 8.95 6.15 16.45
C TYR A 15 7.58 6.79 16.68
N THR A 16 7.34 7.97 16.09
CA THR A 16 6.19 8.83 16.42
C THR A 16 5.12 8.77 15.31
N ARG A 17 4.24 9.78 15.26
CA ARG A 17 3.26 10.01 14.19
C ARG A 17 3.86 9.91 12.79
N ASP A 18 5.13 10.29 12.62
CA ASP A 18 5.82 10.21 11.33
C ASP A 18 6.03 8.76 10.89
N ALA A 19 6.25 7.82 11.81
CA ALA A 19 6.35 6.39 11.51
C ALA A 19 5.04 5.86 10.91
N ALA A 20 3.90 6.27 11.47
CA ALA A 20 2.58 5.90 10.96
C ALA A 20 2.35 6.47 9.56
N PHE A 21 2.72 7.73 9.34
CA PHE A 21 2.59 8.39 8.04
C PHE A 21 3.48 7.76 6.96
N ILE A 22 4.75 7.49 7.28
CA ILE A 22 5.68 6.80 6.37
C ILE A 22 5.17 5.40 6.04
N THR A 23 4.63 4.69 7.04
CA THR A 23 4.04 3.37 6.86
C THR A 23 2.85 3.42 5.92
N GLU A 24 1.94 4.36 6.13
CA GLU A 24 0.77 4.57 5.28
C GLU A 24 1.16 4.85 3.83
N ILE A 25 2.08 5.78 3.58
CA ILE A 25 2.56 6.07 2.22
C ILE A 25 3.23 4.85 1.59
N THR A 26 4.09 4.16 2.35
CA THR A 26 4.86 3.02 1.81
C THR A 26 3.94 1.88 1.39
N TYR A 27 3.03 1.46 2.28
CA TYR A 27 2.08 0.39 1.95
C TYR A 27 1.06 0.85 0.91
N GLY A 28 0.60 2.10 1.00
CA GLY A 28 -0.33 2.71 0.06
C GLY A 28 0.19 2.72 -1.37
N VAL A 29 1.44 3.15 -1.57
CA VAL A 29 2.10 3.16 -2.88
C VAL A 29 2.25 1.75 -3.44
N VAL A 30 2.66 0.79 -2.62
CA VAL A 30 2.84 -0.60 -3.09
C VAL A 30 1.49 -1.22 -3.46
N ARG A 31 0.47 -1.04 -2.61
CA ARG A 31 -0.88 -1.58 -2.80
C ARG A 31 -1.57 -1.00 -4.03
N ASN A 32 -1.27 0.25 -4.38
CA ASN A 32 -1.93 0.95 -5.50
C ASN A 32 -1.00 1.17 -6.69
N ARG A 33 0.14 0.48 -6.77
CA ARG A 33 1.20 0.77 -7.73
C ARG A 33 0.72 0.87 -9.19
N ASN A 34 -0.11 -0.06 -9.68
CA ASN A 34 -0.57 0.00 -11.08
C ASN A 34 -1.50 1.19 -11.30
N LYS A 35 -2.39 1.48 -10.34
CA LYS A 35 -3.29 2.64 -10.40
C LYS A 35 -2.48 3.95 -10.44
N LEU A 36 -1.46 4.06 -9.60
CA LEU A 36 -0.56 5.21 -9.56
C LEU A 36 0.24 5.34 -10.86
N ASP A 37 0.83 4.25 -11.34
CA ASP A 37 1.59 4.24 -12.59
C ASP A 37 0.72 4.61 -13.80
N TRP A 38 -0.50 4.08 -13.86
CA TRP A 38 -1.51 4.45 -14.86
C TRP A 38 -1.85 5.93 -14.78
N THR A 39 -2.10 6.45 -13.58
CA THR A 39 -2.41 7.88 -13.41
C THR A 39 -1.25 8.74 -13.90
N ILE A 40 -0.03 8.46 -13.44
CA ILE A 40 1.16 9.25 -13.80
C ILE A 40 1.38 9.21 -15.32
N SER A 41 1.19 8.06 -15.98
CA SER A 41 1.43 7.95 -17.42
C SER A 41 0.50 8.83 -18.26
N GLN A 42 -0.71 9.15 -17.79
CA GLN A 42 -1.62 10.05 -18.50
C GLN A 42 -1.17 11.52 -18.49
N PHE A 43 -0.32 11.90 -17.53
CA PHE A 43 0.12 13.28 -17.32
C PHE A 43 1.65 13.46 -17.47
N SER A 44 2.34 12.40 -17.89
CA SER A 44 3.79 12.38 -18.09
C SER A 44 4.11 12.43 -19.58
N ILE A 45 4.99 13.35 -19.96
CA ILE A 45 5.52 13.42 -21.34
C ILE A 45 6.52 12.30 -21.66
N LYS A 46 7.00 11.57 -20.65
CA LYS A 46 7.96 10.47 -20.79
C LYS A 46 7.36 9.18 -20.23
N PRO A 47 7.63 8.02 -20.85
CA PRO A 47 7.27 6.73 -20.27
C PRO A 47 7.83 6.58 -18.85
N LEU A 48 7.01 6.06 -17.93
CA LEU A 48 7.46 5.80 -16.56
C LEU A 48 8.55 4.74 -16.48
N SER A 49 8.63 3.84 -17.46
CA SER A 49 9.69 2.83 -17.59
C SER A 49 11.06 3.48 -17.79
N GLU A 50 11.13 4.59 -18.52
CA GLU A 50 12.35 5.36 -18.80
C GLU A 50 12.70 6.36 -17.70
N THR A 51 11.78 6.60 -16.77
CA THR A 51 12.04 7.46 -15.62
C THR A 51 12.86 6.71 -14.57
N ALA A 52 13.93 7.33 -14.09
CA ALA A 52 14.78 6.76 -13.03
C ALA A 52 13.95 6.28 -11.83
N VAL A 53 14.29 5.11 -11.29
CA VAL A 53 13.48 4.41 -10.27
C VAL A 53 13.14 5.29 -9.07
N LEU A 54 14.11 6.07 -8.58
CA LEU A 54 13.91 7.00 -7.46
C LEU A 54 12.86 8.07 -7.78
N ILE A 55 12.93 8.66 -8.98
CA ILE A 55 12.00 9.70 -9.43
C ILE A 55 10.59 9.14 -9.62
N ARG A 56 10.50 7.93 -10.19
CA ARG A 56 9.22 7.22 -10.29
C ARG A 56 8.60 6.97 -8.93
N ASN A 57 9.39 6.61 -7.92
CA ASN A 57 8.89 6.43 -6.56
C ASN A 57 8.48 7.75 -5.90
N ILE A 58 9.20 8.86 -6.14
CA ILE A 58 8.78 10.20 -5.70
C ILE A 58 7.42 10.56 -6.29
N LEU A 59 7.23 10.37 -7.60
CA LEU A 59 5.95 10.60 -8.27
C LEU A 59 4.85 9.71 -7.69
N ARG A 60 5.09 8.41 -7.49
CA ARG A 60 4.12 7.50 -6.87
C ARG A 60 3.71 7.96 -5.47
N MET A 61 4.66 8.35 -4.63
CA MET A 61 4.38 8.87 -3.29
C MET A 61 3.55 10.15 -3.35
N GLY A 62 3.90 11.08 -4.26
CA GLY A 62 3.14 12.32 -4.45
C GLY A 62 1.71 12.05 -4.91
N VAL A 63 1.54 11.25 -5.97
CA VAL A 63 0.21 10.90 -6.50
C VAL A 63 -0.62 10.11 -5.48
N TYR A 64 -0.01 9.23 -4.69
CA TYR A 64 -0.72 8.54 -3.62
C TYR A 64 -1.30 9.54 -2.59
N GLN A 65 -0.48 10.49 -2.14
CA GLN A 65 -0.95 11.52 -1.21
C GLN A 65 -2.09 12.35 -1.81
N LEU A 66 -1.98 12.77 -3.07
CA LEU A 66 -3.01 13.56 -3.76
C LEU A 66 -4.34 12.82 -3.96
N LEU A 67 -4.31 11.50 -4.18
CA LEU A 67 -5.51 10.72 -4.51
C LEU A 67 -6.16 10.06 -3.29
N PHE A 68 -5.41 9.82 -2.22
CA PHE A 68 -5.88 9.00 -1.10
C PHE A 68 -5.77 9.67 0.27
N LEU A 69 -5.02 10.77 0.42
CA LEU A 69 -4.79 11.41 1.72
C LEU A 69 -5.36 12.84 1.76
N ASP A 70 -6.65 12.96 2.08
CA ASP A 70 -7.39 14.23 2.11
C ASP A 70 -6.80 15.30 3.07
N LYS A 71 -6.02 14.85 4.06
CA LYS A 71 -5.42 15.72 5.09
C LYS A 71 -4.10 16.37 4.66
N VAL A 72 -3.54 15.98 3.51
CA VAL A 72 -2.26 16.52 3.02
C VAL A 72 -2.55 17.58 1.95
N PRO A 73 -2.22 18.86 2.18
CA PRO A 73 -2.49 19.91 1.19
C PRO A 73 -1.73 19.69 -0.13
N ASP A 74 -2.41 19.91 -1.26
CA ASP A 74 -1.84 19.73 -2.61
C ASP A 74 -0.49 20.46 -2.80
N TYR A 75 -0.39 21.70 -2.30
CA TYR A 75 0.85 22.49 -2.41
C TYR A 75 2.01 21.88 -1.62
N ALA A 76 1.74 21.25 -0.47
CA ALA A 76 2.75 20.60 0.36
C ALA A 76 3.28 19.35 -0.35
N VAL A 77 2.39 18.54 -0.94
CA VAL A 77 2.78 17.37 -1.73
C VAL A 77 3.70 17.76 -2.89
N CYS A 78 3.35 18.82 -3.64
CA CYS A 78 4.19 19.32 -4.71
C CYS A 78 5.55 19.80 -4.20
N ASN A 79 5.58 20.61 -3.14
CA ASN A 79 6.83 21.16 -2.63
C ASN A 79 7.78 20.04 -2.15
N GLU A 80 7.31 19.12 -1.31
CA GLU A 80 8.13 18.02 -0.79
C GLU A 80 8.63 17.11 -1.92
N SER A 81 7.77 16.78 -2.88
CA SER A 81 8.17 15.97 -4.04
C SER A 81 9.23 16.67 -4.89
N VAL A 82 9.15 18.00 -5.04
CA VAL A 82 10.16 18.80 -5.74
C VAL A 82 11.47 18.81 -4.99
N GLN A 83 11.46 18.98 -3.67
CA GLN A 83 12.69 18.95 -2.87
C GLN A 83 13.37 17.58 -2.93
N LEU A 84 12.60 16.49 -2.84
CA LEU A 84 13.12 15.13 -3.04
C LEU A 84 13.71 14.94 -4.45
N ALA A 85 13.01 15.42 -5.48
CA ALA A 85 13.48 15.31 -6.87
C ALA A 85 14.75 16.14 -7.13
N LYS A 86 14.93 17.29 -6.45
CA LYS A 86 16.18 18.05 -6.47
C LYS A 86 17.31 17.28 -5.79
N LYS A 87 17.03 16.70 -4.62
CA LYS A 87 18.01 15.95 -3.82
C LYS A 87 18.53 14.71 -4.53
N TYR A 88 17.66 13.96 -5.19
CA TYR A 88 17.98 12.67 -5.81
C TYR A 88 18.07 12.70 -7.34
N GLY A 89 18.02 13.90 -7.93
CA GLY A 89 17.99 14.08 -9.38
C GLY A 89 18.69 15.37 -9.80
N SER A 90 18.02 16.16 -10.61
CA SER A 90 18.52 17.42 -11.14
C SER A 90 17.44 18.50 -11.11
N PRO A 91 17.80 19.79 -11.26
CA PRO A 91 16.80 20.85 -11.37
C PRO A 91 15.77 20.62 -12.48
N GLY A 92 16.16 20.01 -13.60
CA GLY A 92 15.26 19.63 -14.69
C GLY A 92 14.28 18.52 -14.28
N ILE A 93 14.75 17.50 -13.56
CA ILE A 93 13.91 16.42 -13.03
C ILE A 93 12.90 16.96 -12.00
N ALA A 94 13.32 17.91 -11.15
CA ALA A 94 12.44 18.54 -10.19
C ALA A 94 11.32 19.35 -10.87
N LYS A 95 11.64 20.10 -11.94
CA LYS A 95 10.64 20.78 -12.77
C LYS A 95 9.68 19.80 -13.43
N PHE A 96 10.19 18.68 -13.94
CA PHE A 96 9.37 17.61 -14.52
C PHE A 96 8.40 17.03 -13.47
N ALA A 97 8.88 16.63 -12.30
CA ALA A 97 8.04 16.07 -11.24
C ALA A 97 6.94 17.05 -10.79
N ASN A 98 7.29 18.33 -10.62
CA ASN A 98 6.32 19.39 -10.33
C ASN A 98 5.25 19.52 -11.41
N GLY A 99 5.68 19.51 -12.68
CA GLY A 99 4.78 19.63 -13.84
C GLY A 99 3.75 18.50 -13.87
N VAL A 100 4.20 17.26 -13.68
CA VAL A 100 3.33 16.08 -13.62
C VAL A 100 2.33 16.20 -12.46
N LEU A 101 2.79 16.47 -11.24
CA LEU A 101 1.92 16.55 -10.06
C LEU A 101 0.89 17.70 -10.17
N ARG A 102 1.31 18.87 -10.66
CA ARG A 102 0.37 19.99 -10.90
C ARG A 102 -0.64 19.68 -12.01
N SER A 103 -0.23 18.95 -13.04
CA SER A 103 -1.14 18.50 -14.10
C SER A 103 -2.21 17.56 -13.55
N ILE A 104 -1.80 16.62 -12.67
CA ILE A 104 -2.71 15.72 -11.97
C ILE A 104 -3.68 16.49 -11.09
N ILE A 105 -3.21 17.43 -10.26
CA ILE A 105 -4.09 18.25 -9.40
C ILE A 105 -5.20 18.93 -10.19
N ARG A 106 -4.87 19.52 -11.35
CA ARG A 106 -5.85 20.20 -12.21
C ARG A 106 -6.83 19.26 -12.90
N ASN A 107 -6.49 17.99 -13.08
CA ASN A 107 -7.22 17.06 -13.94
C ASN A 107 -7.58 15.73 -13.25
N ARG A 108 -7.47 15.63 -11.92
CA ARG A 108 -7.66 14.37 -11.18
C ARG A 108 -9.08 13.80 -11.33
N GLU A 109 -10.07 14.64 -11.58
CA GLU A 109 -11.45 14.22 -11.85
C GLU A 109 -11.62 13.68 -13.28
N ASN A 110 -10.69 13.98 -14.18
CA ASN A 110 -10.71 13.60 -15.59
C ASN A 110 -9.76 12.44 -15.92
N ILE A 111 -9.29 11.70 -14.91
CA ILE A 111 -8.45 10.51 -15.12
C ILE A 111 -9.26 9.47 -15.91
N ARG A 112 -8.73 9.06 -17.06
CA ARG A 112 -9.37 8.08 -17.94
C ARG A 112 -8.94 6.68 -17.55
N TRP A 113 -9.86 5.90 -17.00
CA TRP A 113 -9.61 4.50 -16.67
C TRP A 113 -9.83 3.60 -17.90
N PRO A 114 -9.19 2.40 -17.94
CA PRO A 114 -9.51 1.41 -18.97
C PRO A 114 -11.00 1.11 -19.00
N ASP A 115 -11.54 0.76 -20.17
CA ASP A 115 -12.96 0.46 -20.29
C ASP A 115 -13.31 -0.82 -19.52
N LYS A 116 -14.35 -0.77 -18.68
CA LYS A 116 -14.72 -1.89 -17.81
C LYS A 116 -15.25 -3.09 -18.60
N GLU A 117 -15.90 -2.86 -19.73
CA GLU A 117 -16.56 -3.88 -20.55
C GLU A 117 -15.66 -4.36 -21.68
N LYS A 118 -14.96 -3.44 -22.35
CA LYS A 118 -14.07 -3.77 -23.47
C LYS A 118 -12.69 -4.22 -23.02
N GLU A 119 -12.20 -3.67 -21.91
CA GLU A 119 -10.85 -3.90 -21.39
C GLU A 119 -10.88 -4.44 -19.96
N THR A 120 -11.84 -5.33 -19.67
CA THR A 120 -12.17 -5.79 -18.30
C THR A 120 -10.96 -6.21 -17.47
N ALA A 121 -10.05 -7.01 -18.04
CA ALA A 121 -8.85 -7.47 -17.34
C ALA A 121 -7.90 -6.31 -17.00
N LEU A 122 -7.70 -5.38 -17.95
CA LEU A 122 -6.88 -4.20 -17.75
C LEU A 122 -7.52 -3.24 -16.74
N TYR A 123 -8.84 -3.06 -16.78
CA TYR A 123 -9.58 -2.29 -15.79
C TYR A 123 -9.34 -2.84 -14.38
N ILE A 124 -9.55 -4.14 -14.15
CA ILE A 124 -9.35 -4.73 -12.82
C ILE A 124 -7.88 -4.66 -12.39
N SER A 125 -6.95 -5.00 -13.29
CA SER A 125 -5.49 -4.94 -13.08
C SER A 125 -5.03 -3.55 -12.64
N THR A 126 -5.55 -2.51 -13.29
CA THR A 126 -5.22 -1.12 -13.01
C THR A 126 -5.90 -0.65 -11.71
N ILE A 127 -7.22 -0.82 -11.60
CA ILE A 127 -8.01 -0.26 -10.49
C ILE A 127 -7.66 -0.89 -9.14
N TYR A 128 -7.44 -2.21 -9.14
CA TYR A 128 -7.12 -2.97 -7.94
C TYR A 128 -5.63 -3.33 -7.85
N SER A 129 -4.79 -2.87 -8.77
CA SER A 129 -3.33 -3.01 -8.71
C SER A 129 -2.82 -4.45 -8.59
N HIS A 130 -3.28 -5.32 -9.49
CA HIS A 130 -2.83 -6.71 -9.61
C HIS A 130 -2.15 -6.93 -10.96
N PRO A 131 -1.21 -7.89 -11.10
CA PRO A 131 -0.63 -8.21 -12.41
C PRO A 131 -1.70 -8.64 -13.41
N LEU A 132 -1.63 -8.11 -14.63
CA LEU A 132 -2.63 -8.34 -15.69
C LEU A 132 -2.85 -9.85 -15.94
N GLN A 133 -1.78 -10.63 -16.06
CA GLN A 133 -1.87 -12.07 -16.34
C GLN A 133 -2.60 -12.86 -15.23
N ILE A 134 -2.48 -12.42 -13.98
CA ILE A 134 -3.19 -13.03 -12.84
C ILE A 134 -4.67 -12.71 -12.92
N VAL A 135 -5.02 -11.45 -13.24
CA VAL A 135 -6.40 -11.02 -13.40
C VAL A 135 -7.07 -11.74 -14.57
N GLU A 136 -6.41 -11.87 -15.72
CA GLU A 136 -6.92 -12.63 -16.87
C GLU A 136 -7.20 -14.08 -16.50
N ARG A 137 -6.29 -14.71 -15.75
CA ARG A 137 -6.47 -16.09 -15.27
C ARG A 137 -7.66 -16.21 -14.32
N TRP A 138 -7.84 -15.27 -13.40
CA TRP A 138 -8.96 -15.27 -12.47
C TRP A 138 -10.29 -14.98 -13.16
N LEU A 139 -10.32 -14.05 -14.11
CA LEU A 139 -11.51 -13.77 -14.91
C LEU A 139 -12.01 -15.01 -15.65
N LYS A 140 -11.09 -15.76 -16.27
CA LYS A 140 -11.42 -17.02 -16.95
C LYS A 140 -11.99 -18.09 -16.01
N ARG A 141 -11.56 -18.09 -14.74
CA ARG A 141 -11.91 -19.15 -13.78
C ARG A 141 -13.13 -18.81 -12.91
N PHE A 142 -13.27 -17.55 -12.52
CA PHE A 142 -14.21 -17.09 -11.49
C PHE A 142 -15.18 -16.02 -12.01
N GLY A 143 -15.00 -15.54 -13.25
CA GLY A 143 -15.78 -14.44 -13.80
C GLY A 143 -15.46 -13.09 -13.16
N PHE A 144 -16.18 -12.05 -13.59
CA PHE A 144 -15.93 -10.67 -13.18
C PHE A 144 -16.12 -10.45 -11.67
N THR A 145 -17.29 -10.82 -11.16
CA THR A 145 -17.72 -10.50 -9.80
C THR A 145 -16.78 -11.06 -8.75
N ASP A 146 -16.43 -12.34 -8.84
CA ASP A 146 -15.58 -12.97 -7.83
C ASP A 146 -14.10 -12.60 -7.99
N THR A 147 -13.64 -12.35 -9.22
CA THR A 147 -12.29 -11.79 -9.44
C THR A 147 -12.14 -10.44 -8.75
N VAL A 148 -13.13 -9.56 -8.87
CA VAL A 148 -13.14 -8.27 -8.16
C VAL A 148 -13.11 -8.46 -6.65
N LYS A 149 -13.91 -9.38 -6.09
CA LYS A 149 -13.89 -9.68 -4.64
C LYS A 149 -12.52 -10.16 -4.17
N ILE A 150 -11.87 -11.04 -4.93
CA ILE A 150 -10.51 -11.53 -4.63
C ILE A 150 -9.54 -10.36 -4.59
N CYS A 151 -9.52 -9.53 -5.64
CA CYS A 151 -8.64 -8.37 -5.72
C CYS A 151 -8.89 -7.36 -4.59
N GLN A 152 -10.15 -7.11 -4.23
CA GLN A 152 -10.50 -6.26 -3.10
C GLN A 152 -10.03 -6.84 -1.77
N ALA A 153 -10.20 -8.15 -1.56
CA ALA A 153 -9.75 -8.83 -0.34
C ALA A 153 -8.23 -8.74 -0.17
N ASN A 154 -7.46 -8.95 -1.24
CA ASN A 154 -6.00 -8.84 -1.23
C ASN A 154 -5.48 -7.44 -0.86
N ASN A 155 -6.27 -6.40 -1.17
CA ASN A 155 -5.90 -5.02 -0.87
C ASN A 155 -6.34 -4.56 0.53
N ARG A 156 -7.08 -5.35 1.29
CA ARG A 156 -7.42 -5.02 2.68
C ARG A 156 -6.20 -5.21 3.58
N ILE A 157 -6.17 -4.48 4.69
CA ILE A 157 -5.16 -4.72 5.73
C ILE A 157 -5.43 -6.11 6.33
N PRO A 158 -4.47 -7.05 6.28
CA PRO A 158 -4.67 -8.38 6.81
C PRO A 158 -4.79 -8.32 8.34
N THR A 159 -5.63 -9.19 8.90
CA THR A 159 -5.66 -9.40 10.35
C THR A 159 -4.46 -10.25 10.75
N LEU A 160 -3.79 -9.89 11.84
CA LEU A 160 -2.70 -10.71 12.36
C LEU A 160 -3.30 -11.97 13.00
N VAL A 161 -2.89 -13.14 12.50
CA VAL A 161 -3.27 -14.43 13.05
C VAL A 161 -2.02 -15.11 13.56
N ILE A 162 -2.04 -15.52 14.82
CA ILE A 162 -0.99 -16.32 15.45
C ILE A 162 -1.51 -17.73 15.70
N ARG A 163 -0.59 -18.69 15.77
CA ARG A 163 -0.90 -20.08 16.11
C ARG A 163 -0.32 -20.41 17.47
N THR A 164 -1.14 -20.90 18.37
CA THR A 164 -0.71 -21.40 19.67
C THR A 164 0.22 -22.61 19.48
N ASN A 165 1.32 -22.65 20.24
CA ASN A 165 2.12 -23.86 20.37
C ASN A 165 1.55 -24.74 21.48
N THR A 166 0.70 -25.70 21.11
CA THR A 166 -0.02 -26.58 22.03
C THR A 166 0.87 -27.52 22.85
N LEU A 167 2.16 -27.66 22.48
CA LEU A 167 3.16 -28.37 23.29
C LEU A 167 3.58 -27.61 24.54
N LYS A 168 3.34 -26.29 24.59
CA LYS A 168 3.72 -25.43 25.72
C LYS A 168 2.53 -24.95 26.54
N LEU A 169 1.42 -24.62 25.88
CA LEU A 169 0.20 -24.09 26.53
C LEU A 169 -1.04 -24.28 25.66
N SER A 170 -2.22 -24.26 26.27
CA SER A 170 -3.48 -24.32 25.53
C SER A 170 -3.81 -23.00 24.85
N ARG A 171 -4.71 -23.03 23.84
CA ARG A 171 -5.21 -21.81 23.18
C ARG A 171 -5.90 -20.87 24.18
N SER A 172 -6.67 -21.43 25.12
CA SER A 172 -7.39 -20.65 26.13
C SER A 172 -6.41 -19.92 27.05
N ASP A 173 -5.33 -20.59 27.45
CA ASP A 173 -4.30 -19.98 28.29
C ASP A 173 -3.58 -18.85 27.55
N LEU A 174 -3.20 -19.07 26.29
CA LEU A 174 -2.56 -18.02 25.48
C LEU A 174 -3.49 -16.81 25.30
N LYS A 175 -4.77 -17.05 25.02
CA LYS A 175 -5.78 -15.99 24.93
C LYS A 175 -5.85 -15.19 26.23
N GLY A 176 -5.92 -15.87 27.39
CA GLY A 176 -5.95 -15.21 28.69
C GLY A 176 -4.69 -14.39 28.99
N ILE A 177 -3.51 -14.86 28.58
CA ILE A 177 -2.25 -14.10 28.71
C ILE A 177 -2.31 -12.82 27.87
N LEU A 178 -2.76 -12.92 26.61
CA LEU A 178 -2.84 -11.77 25.71
C LEU A 178 -3.89 -10.74 26.17
N GLU A 179 -5.04 -11.20 26.65
CA GLU A 179 -6.10 -10.32 27.15
C GLU A 179 -5.66 -9.56 28.41
N LYS A 180 -4.85 -10.18 29.29
CA LYS A 180 -4.23 -9.48 30.44
C LYS A 180 -3.30 -8.34 30.03
N GLU A 181 -2.67 -8.46 28.87
CA GLU A 181 -1.81 -7.43 28.27
C GLU A 181 -2.61 -6.40 27.45
N ASN A 182 -3.94 -6.34 27.62
CA ASN A 182 -4.87 -5.48 26.87
C ASN A 182 -4.86 -5.70 25.34
N ILE A 183 -4.52 -6.91 24.89
CA ILE A 183 -4.56 -7.26 23.47
C ILE A 183 -5.91 -7.85 23.14
N SER A 184 -6.54 -7.33 22.08
CA SER A 184 -7.82 -7.85 21.61
C SER A 184 -7.60 -9.15 20.85
N VAL A 185 -8.18 -10.24 21.36
CA VAL A 185 -8.05 -11.58 20.80
C VAL A 185 -9.40 -12.12 20.39
N ARG A 186 -9.45 -12.81 19.25
CA ARG A 186 -10.59 -13.63 18.81
C ARG A 186 -10.08 -14.99 18.36
N GLU A 187 -10.90 -16.02 18.53
CA GLU A 187 -10.57 -17.34 18.04
C GLU A 187 -10.57 -17.38 16.51
N GLY A 188 -9.64 -18.15 15.94
CA GLY A 188 -9.59 -18.40 14.50
C GLY A 188 -10.77 -19.23 14.04
N LEU A 189 -11.17 -19.02 12.78
CA LEU A 189 -12.34 -19.67 12.19
C LEU A 189 -12.06 -21.11 11.69
N PHE A 190 -10.82 -21.41 11.30
CA PHE A 190 -10.50 -22.63 10.55
C PHE A 190 -9.67 -23.65 11.32
N THR A 191 -8.93 -23.24 12.34
CA THR A 191 -8.05 -24.13 13.11
C THR A 191 -8.18 -23.85 14.60
N GLU A 192 -8.19 -24.91 15.40
CA GLU A 192 -8.39 -24.84 16.85
C GLU A 192 -7.23 -24.15 17.57
N GLU A 193 -6.06 -24.02 16.96
CA GLU A 193 -4.88 -23.37 17.53
C GLU A 193 -4.76 -21.90 17.10
N ALA A 194 -5.63 -21.41 16.20
CA ALA A 194 -5.51 -20.06 15.68
C ALA A 194 -6.15 -19.01 16.62
N LEU A 195 -5.45 -17.89 16.78
CA LEU A 195 -5.93 -16.69 17.43
C LEU A 195 -5.73 -15.49 16.50
N GLN A 196 -6.80 -14.76 16.21
CA GLN A 196 -6.73 -13.45 15.58
C GLN A 196 -6.43 -12.41 16.65
N VAL A 197 -5.41 -11.59 16.44
CA VAL A 197 -4.97 -10.59 17.40
C VAL A 197 -5.00 -9.20 16.79
N LYS A 198 -5.40 -8.21 17.60
CA LYS A 198 -5.34 -6.78 17.26
C LYS A 198 -4.62 -6.02 18.37
N GLY A 199 -3.74 -5.11 17.97
CA GLY A 199 -2.95 -4.32 18.91
C GLY A 199 -1.73 -5.05 19.47
N LEU A 200 -1.37 -6.23 18.94
CA LEU A 200 -0.14 -6.91 19.30
C LEU A 200 1.05 -6.04 18.84
N PRO A 201 1.90 -5.53 19.75
CA PRO A 201 3.16 -4.92 19.35
C PRO A 201 4.05 -5.98 18.68
N ASN A 202 5.16 -5.55 18.08
CA ASN A 202 6.14 -6.42 17.40
C ASN A 202 6.25 -7.80 18.09
N VAL A 203 5.99 -8.87 17.33
CA VAL A 203 5.91 -10.26 17.84
C VAL A 203 7.15 -10.66 18.62
N THR A 204 8.31 -10.05 18.33
CA THR A 204 9.57 -10.30 19.05
C THR A 204 9.60 -9.75 20.47
N LYS A 205 8.66 -8.87 20.85
CA LYS A 205 8.54 -8.30 22.19
C LYS A 205 7.59 -9.10 23.09
N PHE A 206 6.92 -10.11 22.55
CA PHE A 206 6.05 -10.98 23.34
C PHE A 206 6.85 -12.19 23.84
N PRO A 207 6.99 -12.37 25.17
CA PRO A 207 7.66 -13.54 25.72
C PRO A 207 6.82 -14.79 25.41
N ALA A 208 7.48 -15.81 24.85
CA ALA A 208 6.91 -17.12 24.53
C ALA A 208 7.69 -18.25 25.23
#